data_AF-A0A1I6T213-F1
#
_entry.id   AF-A0A1I6T213-F1
#
_cell.length_a   1.000
_cell.length_b   1.000
_cell.length_c   1.000
_cell.angle_alpha   90.00
_cell.angle_beta   90.00
_cell.angle_gamma   90.00
#
_symmetry.space_group_name_H-M   'P 1'
#
loop_
_entity.id
_entity.type
_entity.pdbx_description
1 polymer ?
#
loop_
_entity_poly.entity_id
_entity_poly.type
_entity_poly.pdbx_seq_one_letter_code
_entity_poly.pdbx_strand_id
1 'polypeptide(L)' 'MRAGFVVSKAVGNAVVRNRVQRRLRHLIRARLFRMPPGSLVVVRALPGAGTAGHEQLARDLDAALERLLGGVRQ' A
#
# COMPACT_ATOMS: atom_id res chain seq x y z
N MET A 1 13.14 7.69 -3.55
CA MET A 1 12.43 6.72 -2.69
C MET A 1 11.83 5.63 -3.55
N ARG A 2 11.77 4.39 -3.06
CA ARG A 2 11.24 3.24 -3.81
C ARG A 2 10.10 2.59 -3.01
N ALA A 3 9.02 2.25 -3.70
CA ALA A 3 7.89 1.52 -3.14
C ALA A 3 7.78 0.13 -3.80
N GLY A 4 7.90 -0.92 -3.01
CA GLY A 4 7.61 -2.30 -3.38
C GLY A 4 6.17 -2.69 -3.06
N PHE A 5 5.61 -3.63 -3.81
CA PHE A 5 4.27 -4.17 -3.55
C PHE A 5 4.31 -5.69 -3.53
N VAL A 6 3.78 -6.28 -2.45
CA VAL A 6 3.66 -7.72 -2.29
C VAL A 6 2.18 -8.08 -2.32
N VAL A 7 1.76 -8.82 -3.34
CA VAL A 7 0.37 -9.23 -3.55
C VAL A 7 0.31 -10.75 -3.69
N SER A 8 -0.13 -11.43 -2.63
CA SER A 8 -0.14 -12.90 -2.58
C SER A 8 -1.33 -13.50 -3.34
N LYS A 9 -1.31 -14.83 -3.57
CA LYS A 9 -2.40 -15.57 -4.21
C LYS A 9 -3.73 -15.44 -3.43
N ALA A 10 -3.67 -15.26 -2.11
CA ALA A 10 -4.85 -15.10 -1.25
C ALA A 10 -5.66 -13.82 -1.54
N VAL A 11 -5.09 -12.84 -2.24
CA VAL A 11 -5.79 -11.62 -2.68
C VAL A 11 -6.72 -11.89 -3.87
N GLY A 12 -6.43 -12.91 -4.67
CA GLY A 12 -7.23 -13.29 -5.84
C GLY A 12 -6.40 -13.75 -7.02
N ASN A 13 -7.06 -13.89 -8.18
CA ASN A 13 -6.42 -14.26 -9.44
C ASN A 13 -5.44 -13.18 -9.94
N ALA A 14 -4.68 -13.47 -10.99
CA ALA A 14 -3.70 -12.52 -11.54
C ALA A 14 -4.29 -11.15 -11.90
N VAL A 15 -5.51 -11.11 -12.44
CA VAL A 15 -6.19 -9.86 -12.82
C VAL A 15 -6.53 -9.02 -11.60
N VAL A 16 -7.10 -9.64 -10.55
CA VAL A 16 -7.40 -8.98 -9.27
C VAL A 16 -6.11 -8.47 -8.63
N ARG A 17 -5.05 -9.29 -8.56
CA ARG A 17 -3.77 -8.90 -7.97
C ARG A 17 -3.11 -7.73 -8.70
N ASN A 18 -3.09 -7.76 -10.03
CA ASN A 18 -2.54 -6.67 -10.84
C ASN A 18 -3.36 -5.38 -10.70
N ARG A 19 -4.70 -5.50 -10.61
CA ARG A 19 -5.59 -4.37 -10.35
C ARG A 19 -5.30 -3.74 -8.98
N VAL A 20 -5.18 -4.55 -7.93
CA VAL A 20 -4.85 -4.10 -6.58
C VAL A 20 -3.48 -3.42 -6.57
N GLN A 21 -2.44 -4.05 -7.15
CA GLN A 21 -1.11 -3.46 -7.23
C GLN A 21 -1.10 -2.11 -7.96
N ARG A 22 -1.85 -1.99 -9.07
CA ARG A 22 -1.98 -0.72 -9.81
C ARG A 22 -2.65 0.36 -8.97
N ARG A 23 -3.74 0.01 -8.27
CA ARG A 23 -4.46 0.93 -7.37
C ARG A 23 -3.56 1.41 -6.22
N LEU A 24 -2.88 0.48 -5.54
CA LEU A 24 -1.95 0.80 -4.45
C LEU A 24 -0.80 1.68 -4.93
N ARG A 25 -0.25 1.41 -6.12
CA ARG A 25 0.80 2.23 -6.73
C ARG A 25 0.35 3.66 -6.98
N HIS A 26 -0.88 3.84 -7.46
CA HIS A 26 -1.44 5.17 -7.66
C HIS A 26 -1.61 5.90 -6.33
N LEU A 27 -2.20 5.25 -5.34
CA LEU A 27 -2.45 5.83 -4.02
C LEU A 27 -1.16 6.25 -3.31
N ILE A 28 -0.13 5.40 -3.31
CA ILE A 28 1.09 5.69 -2.56
C ILE A 28 1.94 6.79 -3.19
N ARG A 29 1.88 6.99 -4.52
CA ARG A 29 2.64 8.06 -5.19
C ARG A 29 2.39 9.44 -4.59
N ALA A 30 1.13 9.72 -4.26
CA ALA A 30 0.73 10.97 -3.63
C ALA A 30 1.11 11.06 -2.13
N ARG A 31 1.73 10.03 -1.54
CA ARG A 31 2.01 9.94 -0.10
C ARG A 31 3.50 9.72 0.22
N LEU A 32 4.29 9.32 -0.79
CA LEU A 32 5.73 9.06 -0.62
C LEU A 32 6.50 10.26 -0.08
N PHE A 33 6.06 11.49 -0.36
CA PHE A 33 6.71 12.71 0.14
C PHE A 33 6.71 12.82 1.67
N ARG A 34 5.82 12.10 2.37
CA ARG A 34 5.74 12.08 3.83
C ARG A 34 6.84 11.22 4.47
N MET A 35 7.57 10.44 3.68
CA MET A 35 8.65 9.56 4.17
C MET A 35 9.99 10.31 4.22
N PRO A 36 10.87 9.99 5.18
CA PRO A 36 12.23 10.47 5.17
C PRO A 36 12.97 10.13 3.85
N PRO A 37 13.88 10.99 3.37
CA PRO A 37 14.75 10.66 2.25
C PRO A 37 15.50 9.35 2.48
N GLY A 38 15.64 8.54 1.43
CA GLY A 38 16.31 7.23 1.53
C GLY A 38 15.43 6.06 2.01
N SER A 39 14.20 6.32 2.48
CA SER A 39 13.31 5.23 2.91
C SER A 39 12.91 4.28 1.76
N LEU A 40 12.82 3.00 2.11
CA LEU A 40 12.27 1.93 1.28
C LEU A 40 10.94 1.48 1.89
N VAL A 41 9.85 1.58 1.12
CA VAL A 41 8.51 1.22 1.60
C VAL A 41 8.05 -0.03 0.89
N VAL A 42 7.52 -1.01 1.64
CA VAL A 42 6.90 -2.20 1.08
C VAL A 42 5.45 -2.26 1.53
N VAL A 43 4.53 -2.30 0.56
CA VAL A 43 3.09 -2.44 0.83
C VAL A 43 2.68 -3.89 0.60
N ARG A 44 2.21 -4.56 1.65
CA ARG A 44 1.65 -5.92 1.56
C ARG A 44 0.13 -5.84 1.45
N ALA A 45 -0.42 -6.36 0.35
CA ALA A 45 -1.86 -6.55 0.23
C ALA A 45 -2.31 -7.78 1.02
N LEU A 46 -3.25 -7.58 1.94
CA LEU A 46 -3.93 -8.65 2.68
C LEU A 46 -5.10 -9.23 1.86
N PRO A 47 -5.61 -10.44 2.17
CA PRO A 47 -6.65 -11.09 1.37
C PRO A 47 -7.87 -10.22 1.04
N GLY A 48 -8.33 -9.40 2.00
CA GLY A 48 -9.46 -8.47 1.80
C GLY A 48 -9.23 -7.37 0.76
N ALA A 49 -7.99 -7.11 0.35
CA ALA A 49 -7.67 -6.08 -0.64
C ALA A 49 -8.23 -6.39 -2.04
N GLY A 50 -8.52 -7.67 -2.33
CA GLY A 50 -9.04 -8.11 -3.63
C GLY A 50 -10.46 -7.63 -3.91
N THR A 51 -11.29 -7.53 -2.85
CA THR A 51 -12.69 -7.10 -2.92
C THR A 51 -12.88 -5.67 -2.43
N ALA A 52 -11.88 -5.06 -1.81
CA ALA A 52 -11.93 -3.70 -1.31
C ALA A 52 -12.18 -2.67 -2.43
N GLY A 53 -13.09 -1.74 -2.14
CA GLY A 53 -13.30 -0.54 -2.95
C GLY A 53 -12.07 0.38 -2.92
N HIS A 54 -12.01 1.33 -3.86
CA HIS A 54 -10.89 2.27 -3.95
C HIS A 54 -10.71 3.09 -2.67
N GLU A 55 -11.79 3.64 -2.14
CA GLU A 55 -11.75 4.44 -0.91
C GLU A 55 -11.33 3.61 0.31
N GLN A 56 -11.77 2.36 0.40
CA GLN A 56 -11.34 1.47 1.48
C GLN A 56 -9.83 1.23 1.42
N LEU A 57 -9.29 0.94 0.22
CA LEU A 57 -7.84 0.80 0.02
C LEU A 57 -7.07 2.07 0.35
N ALA A 58 -7.63 3.24 0.07
CA ALA A 58 -7.02 4.52 0.41
C ALA A 58 -6.97 4.72 1.94
N ARG A 59 -8.10 4.51 2.63
CA ARG A 59 -8.18 4.60 4.09
C ARG A 59 -7.23 3.62 4.78
N ASP A 60 -7.21 2.35 4.34
CA ASP A 60 -6.34 1.33 4.93
C ASP A 60 -4.86 1.67 4.72
N LEU A 61 -4.51 2.21 3.54
CA LEU A 61 -3.15 2.66 3.26
C LEU A 61 -2.76 3.86 4.13
N ASP A 62 -3.63 4.85 4.28
CA ASP A 62 -3.39 6.02 5.11
C ASP A 62 -3.19 5.64 6.58
N ALA A 63 -4.08 4.80 7.13
CA ALA A 63 -3.94 4.28 8.49
C ALA A 63 -2.63 3.51 8.70
N ALA A 64 -2.22 2.69 7.72
CA ALA A 64 -0.95 1.97 7.77
C ALA A 64 0.26 2.92 7.73
N LEU A 65 0.21 3.98 6.92
CA LEU A 65 1.27 4.98 6.84
C LEU A 65 1.35 5.84 8.09
N GLU A 66 0.23 6.22 8.68
CA GLU A 66 0.18 6.95 9.96
C GLU A 66 0.76 6.09 11.08
N ARG A 67 0.42 4.81 11.13
CA ARG A 67 1.00 3.88 12.10
C ARG A 67 2.51 3.70 11.90
N LEU A 68 2.97 3.62 10.65
CA LEU A 68 4.39 3.56 10.31
C LEU A 68 5.10 4.84 10.78
N LEU A 69 4.62 6.02 10.38
CA LEU A 69 5.24 7.31 10.73
C LEU A 69 5.16 7.63 12.22
N GLY A 70 4.08 7.25 12.90
CA GLY A 70 3.94 7.41 14.34
C GLY A 70 4.84 6.47 15.14
N GLY A 71 5.19 5.32 14.57
CA GLY A 71 6.16 4.36 15.12
C GLY A 71 7.62 4.64 14.75
N VAL A 72 7.88 5.40 13.68
CA VAL A 72 9.21 5.90 13.29
C VAL A 72 9.57 7.13 14.13
N ARG A 73 9.45 7.01 15.45
CA ARG A 73 9.85 8.05 16.39
C ARG A 73 11.30 7.77 16.83
N GLN A 74 12.24 8.46 16.16
CA GLN A 74 13.71 8.55 16.38
C GLN A 74 14.47 7.22 16.32
#